data_AF-A0A6J8AUA3-F1
#
_entry.id   AF-A0A6J8AUA3-F1
#
_cell.length_a   1.000
_cell.length_b   1.000
_cell.length_c   1.000
_cell.angle_alpha   90.00
_cell.angle_beta   90.00
_cell.angle_gamma   90.00
#
_symmetry.space_group_name_H-M   'P 1'
#
loop_
_entity.id
_entity.type
_entity.pdbx_description
1 polymer ?
#
loop_
_entity_poly.entity_id
_entity_poly.type
_entity_poly.pdbx_seq_one_letter_code
_entity_poly.pdbx_strand_id
1 'polypeptide(L)'
;MWKEKGLVETLKKKNFEQNLYPVYEHLTDIAVATLCDNDQDNNSYSKACLDRECSKFGLSLLKFTDEELNVSDDAPNVSWERYEYIFVNSKKKLTLVRKCTKPGDMFNYFRELLDKFAGHQFRAQWQNAQLKCLKENLLPNHCIIIHDYSENYGCKEKFEL
;
A
#
# COMPACT_ATOMS: atom_id res chain seq x y z
N MET A 1 30.04 -17.68 -12.96
CA MET A 1 28.59 -17.81 -12.71
C MET A 1 28.30 -18.48 -11.35
N TRP A 2 28.97 -18.08 -10.26
CA TRP A 2 28.79 -18.67 -8.90
C TRP A 2 29.20 -17.69 -7.76
N LYS A 3 28.97 -16.38 -7.92
CA LYS A 3 29.31 -15.39 -6.86
C LYS A 3 28.11 -14.61 -6.30
N GLU A 4 26.98 -14.54 -7.01
CA GLU A 4 25.80 -13.76 -6.55
C GLU A 4 25.01 -14.42 -5.42
N LYS A 5 24.88 -15.76 -5.40
CA LYS A 5 24.08 -16.45 -4.37
C LYS A 5 24.64 -16.25 -2.96
N GLY A 6 25.96 -16.32 -2.79
CA GLY A 6 26.62 -16.14 -1.50
C GLY A 6 26.53 -14.71 -0.96
N LEU A 7 26.56 -13.69 -1.84
CA LEU A 7 26.45 -12.29 -1.42
C LEU A 7 25.04 -11.97 -0.90
N VAL A 8 24.01 -12.45 -1.60
CA VAL A 8 22.60 -12.25 -1.21
C VAL A 8 22.30 -12.94 0.13
N GLU A 9 22.79 -14.16 0.35
CA GLU A 9 22.62 -14.87 1.62
C GLU A 9 23.37 -14.21 2.78
N THR A 10 24.56 -13.66 2.52
CA THR A 10 25.35 -12.95 3.52
C THR A 10 24.72 -11.60 3.89
N LEU A 11 24.16 -10.88 2.92
CA LEU A 11 23.40 -9.63 3.14
C LEU A 11 22.12 -9.89 3.91
N LYS A 12 21.39 -10.97 3.60
CA LYS A 12 20.22 -11.41 4.37
C LYS A 12 20.58 -11.73 5.82
N LYS A 13 21.68 -12.44 6.07
CA LYS A 13 22.15 -12.77 7.43
C LYS A 13 22.56 -11.52 8.23
N LYS A 14 23.31 -10.60 7.62
CA LYS A 14 23.70 -9.34 8.26
C LYS A 14 22.51 -8.42 8.57
N ASN A 15 21.54 -8.31 7.66
CA ASN A 15 20.32 -7.54 7.90
C ASN A 15 19.46 -8.15 9.01
N PHE A 16 19.41 -9.48 9.11
CA PHE A 16 18.71 -10.19 10.18
C PHE A 16 19.34 -9.97 11.56
N GLU A 17 20.67 -9.95 11.64
CA GLU A 17 21.40 -9.82 12.91
C GLU A 17 21.43 -8.37 13.45
N GLN A 18 21.25 -7.35 12.61
CA GLN A 18 21.35 -5.93 13.00
C GLN A 18 20.03 -5.14 12.85
N ASN A 19 19.00 -5.74 12.24
CA ASN A 19 17.68 -5.15 11.98
C ASN A 19 17.73 -3.75 11.33
N LEU A 20 18.79 -3.47 10.57
CA LEU A 20 19.06 -2.14 9.99
C LEU A 20 18.10 -1.83 8.82
N TYR A 21 17.70 -2.86 8.10
CA TYR A 21 16.79 -2.83 6.95
C TYR A 21 15.76 -3.95 7.10
N PRO A 22 14.65 -3.71 7.83
CA PRO A 22 13.64 -4.73 8.06
C PRO A 22 12.98 -5.14 6.75
N VAL A 23 12.82 -6.46 6.55
CA VAL A 23 12.05 -7.03 5.44
C VAL A 23 10.67 -7.38 5.96
N TYR A 24 9.65 -6.79 5.35
CA TYR A 24 8.26 -7.01 5.72
C TYR A 24 7.62 -8.05 4.80
N GLU A 25 6.82 -8.94 5.36
CA GLU A 25 6.11 -9.96 4.58
C GLU A 25 4.84 -9.38 3.94
N HIS A 26 4.17 -8.46 4.62
CA HIS A 26 2.94 -7.83 4.14
C HIS A 26 3.02 -6.29 4.17
N LEU A 27 2.32 -5.64 3.23
CA LEU A 27 2.18 -4.18 3.20
C LEU A 27 1.56 -3.63 4.50
N THR A 28 0.69 -4.42 5.11
CA THR A 28 0.11 -4.15 6.43
C THR A 28 1.19 -3.93 7.49
N ASP A 29 2.23 -4.75 7.49
CA ASP A 29 3.27 -4.70 8.51
C ASP A 29 4.09 -3.41 8.36
N ILE A 30 4.35 -3.00 7.11
CA ILE A 30 4.98 -1.71 6.78
C ILE A 30 4.12 -0.55 7.28
N ALA A 31 2.80 -0.62 7.04
CA ALA A 31 1.88 0.42 7.49
C ALA A 31 1.91 0.55 9.00
N VAL A 32 1.76 -0.57 9.73
CA VAL A 32 1.77 -0.60 11.20
C VAL A 32 3.12 -0.13 11.78
N ALA A 33 4.24 -0.61 11.23
CA ALA A 33 5.58 -0.25 11.69
C ALA A 33 5.91 1.25 11.54
N THR A 34 5.11 1.98 10.77
CA THR A 34 5.31 3.42 10.54
C THR A 34 4.25 4.27 11.23
N LEU A 35 3.27 3.70 11.93
CA LEU A 35 2.28 4.44 12.72
C LEU A 35 2.83 4.83 14.10
N CYS A 36 2.20 5.82 14.72
CA CYS A 36 2.38 6.11 16.15
C CYS A 36 1.90 4.92 16.97
N ASP A 37 2.41 4.82 18.20
CA ASP A 37 1.81 3.92 19.19
C ASP A 37 0.30 4.19 19.33
N ASN A 38 -0.47 3.11 19.46
CA ASN A 38 -1.89 3.20 19.74
C ASN A 38 -2.13 3.94 21.05
N ASP A 39 -3.18 4.76 21.09
CA ASP A 39 -3.64 5.33 22.34
C ASP A 39 -4.09 4.18 23.24
N GLN A 40 -3.38 3.96 24.34
CA GLN A 40 -3.60 2.79 25.22
C GLN A 40 -5.03 2.75 25.78
N ASP A 41 -5.68 3.91 25.88
CA ASP A 41 -7.04 4.03 26.41
C ASP A 41 -8.14 3.61 25.42
N ASN A 42 -7.89 3.66 24.11
CA ASN A 42 -8.91 3.36 23.08
C ASN A 42 -8.54 2.23 22.10
N ASN A 43 -7.35 1.64 22.26
CA ASN A 43 -6.84 0.57 21.40
C ASN A 43 -6.96 0.89 19.89
N SER A 44 -6.82 2.17 19.53
CA SER A 44 -6.99 2.66 18.17
C SER A 44 -5.95 3.72 17.83
N TYR A 45 -5.47 3.71 16.59
CA TYR A 45 -4.62 4.78 16.07
C TYR A 45 -5.43 6.06 15.92
N SER A 46 -4.84 7.20 16.27
CA SER A 46 -5.48 8.49 16.01
C SER A 46 -5.68 8.69 14.50
N LYS A 47 -6.81 9.30 14.11
CA LYS A 47 -7.10 9.61 12.70
C LYS A 47 -5.96 10.42 12.05
N ALA A 48 -5.40 11.39 12.77
CA ALA A 48 -4.28 12.19 12.31
C ALA A 48 -3.04 11.34 11.99
N CYS A 49 -2.80 10.25 12.72
CA CYS A 49 -1.71 9.33 12.41
C CYS A 49 -2.02 8.47 11.17
N LEU A 50 -3.23 7.94 11.07
CA LEU A 50 -3.69 7.15 9.94
C LEU A 50 -3.67 7.93 8.62
N ASP A 51 -3.93 9.23 8.68
CA ASP A 51 -3.89 10.17 7.56
C ASP A 51 -2.52 10.87 7.42
N ARG A 52 -1.50 10.46 8.21
CA ARG A 52 -0.10 10.95 8.14
C ARG A 52 0.09 12.45 8.39
N GLU A 53 -0.82 13.06 9.14
CA GLU A 53 -0.79 14.48 9.51
C GLU A 53 0.06 14.75 10.77
N CYS A 54 0.49 13.71 11.50
CA CYS A 54 1.32 13.85 12.69
C CYS A 54 2.82 13.99 12.34
N SER A 55 3.54 14.86 13.06
CA SER A 55 4.97 15.10 12.84
C SER A 55 5.91 14.03 13.43
N LYS A 56 5.41 13.16 14.30
CA LYS A 56 6.24 12.24 15.10
C LYS A 56 6.55 10.90 14.42
N PHE A 57 5.65 10.40 13.56
CA PHE A 57 5.75 9.07 12.96
C PHE A 57 5.27 9.12 11.50
N GLY A 58 5.91 8.34 10.62
CA GLY A 58 5.64 8.41 9.20
C GLY A 58 6.59 7.55 8.38
N LEU A 59 6.55 7.71 7.06
CA LEU A 59 7.37 6.92 6.13
C LEU A 59 8.87 7.19 6.25
N SER A 60 9.28 8.23 6.97
CA SER A 60 10.68 8.48 7.34
C SER A 60 11.26 7.40 8.27
N LEU A 61 10.41 6.62 8.93
CA LEU A 61 10.82 5.47 9.75
C LEU A 61 11.26 4.27 8.89
N LEU A 62 10.82 4.21 7.63
CA LEU A 62 11.27 3.18 6.70
C LEU A 62 12.74 3.38 6.36
N LYS A 63 13.50 2.31 6.53
CA LYS A 63 14.91 2.25 6.18
C LYS A 63 15.03 1.55 4.83
N PHE A 64 15.64 2.25 3.89
CA PHE A 64 15.99 1.75 2.56
C PHE A 64 17.51 1.80 2.43
N THR A 65 18.09 0.87 1.69
CA THR A 65 19.54 0.87 1.45
C THR A 65 19.94 2.04 0.55
N ASP A 66 21.23 2.38 0.54
CA ASP A 66 21.75 3.44 -0.33
C ASP A 66 21.52 3.11 -1.82
N GLU A 67 21.57 1.83 -2.18
CA GLU A 67 21.28 1.35 -3.54
C GLU A 67 19.81 1.54 -3.92
N GLU A 68 18.88 1.33 -2.98
CA GLU A 68 17.44 1.51 -3.19
C GLU A 68 17.07 2.99 -3.35
N LEU A 69 17.82 3.87 -2.68
CA LEU A 69 17.63 5.33 -2.75
C LEU A 69 18.45 6.00 -3.85
N ASN A 70 19.24 5.23 -4.61
CA ASN A 70 20.15 5.78 -5.58
C ASN A 70 19.41 6.41 -6.77
N VAL A 71 19.66 7.70 -7.00
CA VAL A 71 19.13 8.50 -8.12
C VAL A 71 20.23 9.03 -9.04
N SER A 72 21.48 8.62 -8.83
CA SER A 72 22.63 9.09 -9.59
C SER A 72 22.60 8.58 -11.04
N ASP A 73 23.23 9.32 -11.94
CA ASP A 73 23.27 8.96 -13.36
C ASP A 73 24.00 7.63 -13.61
N ASP A 74 24.97 7.27 -12.77
CA ASP A 74 25.73 6.02 -12.79
C ASP A 74 24.96 4.81 -12.26
N ALA A 75 23.83 5.01 -11.55
CA ALA A 75 23.01 3.91 -11.09
C ALA A 75 22.31 3.18 -12.26
N PRO A 76 22.17 1.84 -12.21
CA PRO A 76 21.47 1.11 -13.26
C PRO A 76 19.97 1.45 -13.27
N ASN A 77 19.38 1.53 -14.46
CA ASN A 77 17.94 1.72 -14.58
C ASN A 77 17.19 0.43 -14.20
N VAL A 78 16.03 0.60 -13.56
CA VAL A 78 15.11 -0.47 -13.20
C VAL A 78 13.81 -0.36 -13.98
N SER A 79 13.31 -1.50 -14.48
CA SER A 79 12.01 -1.59 -15.14
C SER A 79 10.94 -2.01 -14.13
N TRP A 80 9.85 -1.25 -14.05
CA TRP A 80 8.72 -1.51 -13.16
C TRP A 80 7.42 -1.00 -13.78
N GLU A 81 6.28 -1.25 -13.16
CA GLU A 81 4.96 -0.90 -13.71
C GLU A 81 4.12 -0.14 -12.69
N ARG A 82 3.33 0.84 -13.18
CA ARG A 82 2.31 1.51 -12.37
C ARG A 82 1.06 1.84 -13.17
N TYR A 83 -0.06 1.93 -12.46
CA TYR A 83 -1.31 2.39 -13.05
C TYR A 83 -1.28 3.91 -13.25
N GLU A 84 -1.57 4.35 -14.47
CA GLU A 84 -1.73 5.75 -14.84
C GLU A 84 -3.01 5.97 -15.63
N TYR A 85 -3.61 7.13 -15.46
CA TYR A 85 -4.70 7.55 -16.33
C TYR A 85 -4.13 8.14 -17.63
N ILE A 86 -4.34 7.45 -18.73
CA ILE A 86 -3.95 7.88 -20.07
C ILE A 86 -5.20 8.26 -20.89
N PHE A 87 -5.04 9.13 -21.88
CA PHE A 87 -6.11 9.46 -22.82
C PHE A 87 -6.01 8.55 -24.05
N VAL A 88 -7.02 7.72 -24.27
CA VAL A 88 -7.17 6.91 -25.49
C VAL A 88 -8.47 7.34 -26.15
N ASN A 89 -8.39 7.86 -27.38
CA ASN A 89 -9.54 8.38 -28.12
C ASN A 89 -10.40 9.36 -27.29
N SER A 90 -9.75 10.34 -26.65
CA SER A 90 -10.37 11.36 -25.78
C SER A 90 -11.07 10.81 -24.53
N LYS A 91 -10.92 9.52 -24.21
CA LYS A 91 -11.42 8.91 -22.98
C LYS A 91 -10.27 8.65 -22.01
N LYS A 92 -10.42 9.11 -20.77
CA LYS A 92 -9.49 8.84 -19.69
C LYS A 92 -9.62 7.37 -19.25
N LYS A 93 -8.55 6.59 -19.41
CA LYS A 93 -8.51 5.16 -19.07
C LYS A 93 -7.36 4.88 -18.13
N LEU A 94 -7.62 4.16 -17.03
CA LEU A 94 -6.58 3.64 -16.15
C LEU A 94 -5.87 2.47 -16.85
N THR A 95 -4.56 2.55 -17.01
CA THR A 95 -3.76 1.56 -17.75
C THR A 95 -2.48 1.27 -16.98
N LEU A 96 -2.03 0.02 -17.00
CA LEU A 96 -0.73 -0.37 -16.46
C LEU A 96 0.38 0.05 -17.43
N VAL A 97 1.24 0.96 -16.98
CA VAL A 97 2.31 1.56 -17.80
C VAL A 97 3.66 1.12 -17.27
N ARG A 98 4.51 0.63 -18.18
CA ARG A 98 5.89 0.31 -17.88
C ARG A 98 6.73 1.58 -17.76
N LYS A 99 7.51 1.66 -16.69
CA LYS A 99 8.48 2.72 -16.38
C LYS A 99 9.89 2.14 -16.39
N CYS A 100 10.85 3.00 -16.72
CA CYS A 100 12.28 2.71 -16.65
C CYS A 100 12.92 3.92 -15.98
N THR A 101 13.30 3.79 -14.70
CA THR A 101 13.76 4.90 -13.86
C THR A 101 14.99 4.48 -13.05
N LYS A 102 15.56 5.39 -12.25
CA LYS A 102 16.52 4.99 -11.22
C LYS A 102 15.79 4.25 -10.07
N PRO A 103 16.50 3.42 -9.29
CA PRO A 103 15.92 2.75 -8.12
C PRO A 103 15.26 3.73 -7.16
N GLY A 104 15.93 4.85 -6.86
CA GLY A 104 15.41 5.87 -5.95
C GLY A 104 14.05 6.43 -6.37
N ASP A 105 13.81 6.62 -7.67
CA ASP A 105 12.52 7.10 -8.18
C ASP A 105 11.40 6.08 -7.96
N MET A 106 11.70 4.79 -8.14
CA MET A 106 10.74 3.71 -7.91
C MET A 106 10.37 3.62 -6.42
N PHE A 107 11.36 3.69 -5.53
CA PHE A 107 11.13 3.67 -4.07
C PHE A 107 10.48 4.95 -3.55
N ASN A 108 10.74 6.11 -4.16
CA ASN A 108 9.99 7.34 -3.90
C ASN A 108 8.51 7.15 -4.21
N TYR A 109 8.19 6.59 -5.38
CA TYR A 109 6.80 6.30 -5.74
C TYR A 109 6.17 5.26 -4.78
N PHE A 110 6.91 4.24 -4.35
CA PHE A 110 6.44 3.30 -3.34
C PHE A 110 6.08 4.00 -2.02
N ARG A 111 6.91 4.95 -1.55
CA ARG A 111 6.59 5.77 -0.39
C ARG A 111 5.30 6.56 -0.58
N GLU A 112 5.12 7.23 -1.71
CA GLU A 112 3.88 7.97 -1.99
C GLU A 112 2.61 7.09 -1.94
N LEU A 113 2.72 5.82 -2.36
CA LEU A 113 1.62 4.87 -2.25
C LEU A 113 1.34 4.48 -0.79
N LEU A 114 2.38 4.23 0.01
CA LEU A 114 2.24 3.87 1.42
C LEU A 114 1.63 4.97 2.27
N ASP A 115 1.84 6.24 1.89
CA ASP A 115 1.33 7.41 2.62
C ASP A 115 -0.19 7.34 2.78
N LYS A 116 -0.88 7.01 1.68
CA LYS A 116 -2.35 6.87 1.64
C LYS A 116 -2.86 5.51 2.10
N PHE A 117 -1.97 4.52 2.19
CA PHE A 117 -2.34 3.12 2.40
C PHE A 117 -2.82 2.85 3.83
N ALA A 118 -2.18 3.43 4.85
CA ALA A 118 -2.51 3.17 6.25
C ALA A 118 -3.97 3.50 6.59
N GLY A 119 -4.43 4.71 6.25
CA GLY A 119 -5.82 5.10 6.44
C GLY A 119 -6.80 4.28 5.61
N HIS A 120 -6.45 3.91 4.37
CA HIS A 120 -7.29 3.04 3.55
C HIS A 120 -7.47 1.66 4.18
N GLN A 121 -6.37 1.04 4.59
CA GLN A 121 -6.37 -0.27 5.22
C GLN A 121 -7.16 -0.28 6.52
N PHE A 122 -6.94 0.71 7.39
CA PHE A 122 -7.67 0.83 8.64
C PHE A 122 -9.18 0.92 8.39
N ARG A 123 -9.61 1.78 7.45
CA ARG A 123 -11.04 1.90 7.10
C ARG A 123 -11.61 0.58 6.61
N ALA A 124 -10.90 -0.13 5.73
CA ALA A 124 -11.36 -1.42 5.22
C ALA A 124 -11.51 -2.47 6.34
N GLN A 125 -10.52 -2.56 7.24
CA GLN A 125 -10.58 -3.45 8.40
C GLN A 125 -11.72 -3.09 9.36
N TRP A 126 -11.86 -1.81 9.67
CA TRP A 126 -12.92 -1.31 10.55
C TRP A 126 -14.31 -1.56 9.95
N GLN A 127 -14.54 -1.22 8.68
CA GLN A 127 -15.80 -1.47 7.99
C GLN A 127 -16.15 -2.96 7.96
N ASN A 128 -15.17 -3.83 7.70
CA ASN A 128 -15.37 -5.27 7.73
C ASN A 128 -15.74 -5.78 9.14
N ALA A 129 -15.11 -5.24 10.18
CA ALA A 129 -15.44 -5.57 11.57
C ALA A 129 -16.87 -5.13 11.93
N GLN A 130 -17.29 -3.91 11.52
CA GLN A 130 -18.66 -3.44 11.71
C GLN A 130 -19.67 -4.33 10.98
N LEU A 131 -19.38 -4.71 9.73
CA LEU A 131 -20.24 -5.60 8.96
C LEU A 131 -20.35 -6.99 9.60
N LYS A 132 -19.25 -7.54 10.12
CA LYS A 132 -19.26 -8.81 10.84
C LYS A 132 -20.12 -8.74 12.09
N CYS A 133 -19.95 -7.70 12.91
CA CYS A 133 -20.77 -7.47 14.10
C CYS A 133 -22.26 -7.38 13.74
N LEU A 134 -22.60 -6.64 12.68
CA LEU A 134 -23.99 -6.49 12.24
C LEU A 134 -24.60 -7.80 11.72
N LYS A 135 -23.80 -8.63 11.02
CA LYS A 135 -24.22 -9.98 10.60
C LYS A 135 -24.50 -10.90 11.78
N GLU A 136 -23.68 -10.83 12.82
CA GLU A 136 -23.83 -11.67 14.03
C GLU A 136 -25.04 -11.25 14.89
N ASN A 137 -25.47 -9.99 14.79
CA ASN A 137 -26.53 -9.41 15.61
C ASN A 137 -27.78 -9.00 14.80
N LEU A 138 -27.98 -9.60 13.62
CA LEU A 138 -29.09 -9.25 12.75
C LEU A 138 -30.42 -9.74 13.34
N LEU A 139 -31.39 -8.83 13.48
CA LEU A 139 -32.73 -9.18 13.98
C LEU A 139 -33.51 -10.02 12.95
N PRO A 140 -34.47 -10.85 13.40
CA PRO A 140 -35.37 -11.55 12.50
C PRO A 140 -36.06 -10.57 11.53
N ASN A 141 -36.18 -10.97 10.27
CA ASN A 141 -36.77 -10.18 9.17
C ASN A 141 -35.99 -8.92 8.76
N HIS A 142 -34.75 -8.73 9.23
CA HIS A 142 -33.86 -7.71 8.72
C HIS A 142 -32.95 -8.29 7.63
N CYS A 143 -32.47 -7.44 6.73
CA CYS A 143 -31.46 -7.80 5.73
C CYS A 143 -30.32 -6.77 5.72
N ILE A 144 -29.18 -7.18 5.20
CA ILE A 144 -28.02 -6.32 4.98
C ILE A 144 -27.87 -6.12 3.48
N ILE A 145 -27.83 -4.87 3.05
CA ILE A 145 -27.62 -4.51 1.64
C ILE A 145 -26.26 -3.83 1.54
N ILE A 146 -25.39 -4.38 0.70
CA ILE A 146 -24.07 -3.81 0.40
C ILE A 146 -24.14 -3.30 -1.04
N HIS A 147 -23.95 -2.00 -1.21
CA HIS A 147 -23.87 -1.37 -2.52
C HIS A 147 -22.41 -1.21 -2.90
N ASP A 148 -21.98 -1.92 -3.95
CA ASP A 148 -20.65 -1.74 -4.55
C ASP A 148 -20.73 -0.72 -5.70
N TYR A 149 -20.03 0.40 -5.55
CA TYR A 149 -19.95 1.46 -6.57
C TYR A 149 -18.64 1.41 -7.37
N SER A 150 -17.82 0.38 -7.18
CA SER A 150 -16.54 0.23 -7.89
C SER A 150 -16.74 -0.17 -9.37
N GLU A 151 -17.87 -0.80 -9.68
CA GLU A 151 -18.29 -1.09 -11.05
C GLU A 151 -19.17 0.06 -11.56
N ASN A 152 -18.74 0.68 -12.67
CA ASN A 152 -19.59 1.61 -13.42
C ASN A 152 -20.72 0.80 -14.09
N TYR A 153 -21.73 0.39 -13.33
CA TYR A 153 -22.94 -0.20 -13.86
C TYR A 153 -23.68 0.87 -14.67
N GLY A 154 -23.37 0.94 -15.96
CA GLY A 154 -24.25 1.61 -16.91
C GLY A 154 -25.50 0.77 -17.04
N CYS A 155 -26.62 1.24 -16.50
CA CYS A 155 -27.92 0.66 -16.78
C CYS A 155 -28.19 0.85 -18.28
N LYS A 156 -28.03 -0.22 -19.07
CA LYS A 156 -28.40 -0.23 -20.47
C LYS A 156 -29.73 -0.95 -20.56
N GLU A 157 -30.76 -0.26 -21.03
CA GLU A 157 -31.99 -0.91 -21.45
C GLU A 157 -31.64 -1.96 -22.50
N LYS A 158 -31.81 -3.23 -22.13
CA LYS A 158 -31.87 -4.31 -23.11
C LYS A 158 -33.34 -4.44 -23.50
N PHE A 159 -33.66 -4.00 -24.71
CA PHE A 159 -34.87 -4.49 -25.37
C PHE A 159 -34.59 -5.95 -25.76
N GLU A 160 -35.08 -6.88 -24.96
CA GLU A 160 -35.19 -8.27 -25.41
C GLU A 160 -36.34 -8.31 -26.43
N LEU A 161 -35.97 -8.47 -27.70
CA LEU A 161 -36.89 -8.82 -28.81
C LEU A 161 -36.91 -10.33 -28.99
#